data_AF-A0A1A8ICY1-F1
#
_entry.id   AF-A0A1A8ICY1-F1
#
_cell.length_a   1.000
_cell.length_b   1.000
_cell.length_c   1.000
_cell.angle_alpha   90.00
_cell.angle_beta   90.00
_cell.angle_gamma   90.00
#
_symmetry.space_group_name_H-M   'P 1'
#
loop_
_entity.id
_entity.type
_entity.pdbx_description
1 polymer ?
#
loop_
_entity_poly.entity_id
_entity_poly.type
_entity_poly.pdbx_seq_one_letter_code
_entity_poly.pdbx_strand_id
1 'polypeptide(L)'
;ARHLSVLGGFIDQVVGTGMLVLCILAIIDGGNIGAPKGVEPLAIGLIIMAIGVSMGLNCGYPLNPARDLGPRLFTAVAGWGMEVFSTA
;
A
#
# COMPACT_ATOMS: atom_id res chain seq x y z
N ALA A 1 6.52 13.91 -0.66
CA ALA A 1 7.93 14.04 -1.10
C ALA A 1 8.03 15.26 -2.01
N ARG A 2 9.04 16.14 -1.85
CA ARG A 2 9.11 17.39 -2.63
C ARG A 2 9.17 17.18 -4.16
N HIS A 3 9.58 15.99 -4.60
CA HIS A 3 9.70 15.64 -6.01
C HIS A 3 8.40 15.04 -6.61
N LEU A 4 7.37 14.76 -5.81
CA LEU A 4 6.16 14.04 -6.25
C LEU A 4 4.94 14.96 -6.18
N SER A 5 4.24 15.11 -7.32
CA SER A 5 2.97 15.84 -7.38
C SER A 5 1.82 15.00 -6.82
N VAL A 6 0.70 15.65 -6.46
CA VAL A 6 -0.51 14.95 -5.99
C VAL A 6 -1.01 13.94 -7.01
N LEU A 7 -1.04 14.31 -8.30
CA LEU A 7 -1.43 13.39 -9.38
C LEU A 7 -0.45 12.22 -9.50
N GLY A 8 0.85 12.48 -9.39
CA GLY A 8 1.88 11.43 -9.40
C GLY A 8 1.69 10.43 -8.26
N GLY A 9 1.44 10.92 -7.04
CA GLY A 9 1.16 10.08 -5.88
C GLY A 9 -0.16 9.30 -5.99
N PHE A 10 -1.19 9.91 -6.59
CA PHE A 10 -2.44 9.21 -6.86
C PHE A 10 -2.24 8.02 -7.82
N ILE A 11 -1.56 8.25 -8.95
CA ILE A 11 -1.27 7.19 -9.92
C ILE A 11 -0.40 6.10 -9.29
N ASP A 12 0.62 6.47 -8.53
CA ASP A 12 1.47 5.53 -7.80
C ASP A 12 0.65 4.59 -6.89
N GLN A 13 -0.30 5.15 -6.13
CA GLN A 13 -1.15 4.35 -5.24
C GLN A 13 -2.20 3.52 -5.98
N VAL A 14 -2.76 4.00 -7.09
CA VAL A 14 -3.67 3.21 -7.93
C VAL A 14 -2.92 2.00 -8.51
N VAL A 15 -1.73 2.21 -9.06
CA VAL A 15 -0.91 1.16 -9.67
C VAL A 15 -0.42 0.16 -8.62
N GLY A 16 0.13 0.64 -7.50
CA GLY A 16 0.61 -0.23 -6.42
C GLY A 16 -0.51 -1.06 -5.79
N THR A 17 -1.66 -0.45 -5.50
CA THR A 17 -2.81 -1.18 -4.92
C THR A 17 -3.41 -2.15 -5.94
N GLY A 18 -3.50 -1.75 -7.21
CA GLY A 18 -3.94 -2.62 -8.30
C GLY A 18 -3.07 -3.87 -8.43
N MET A 19 -1.73 -3.72 -8.35
CA MET A 19 -0.82 -4.87 -8.34
C MET A 19 -1.01 -5.77 -7.12
N LEU A 20 -1.16 -5.19 -5.92
CA LEU A 20 -1.43 -5.98 -4.71
C LEU A 20 -2.70 -6.83 -4.86
N VAL A 21 -3.81 -6.22 -5.31
CA VAL A 21 -5.09 -6.91 -5.49
C VAL A 21 -4.98 -7.98 -6.58
N LEU A 22 -4.37 -7.68 -7.72
CA LEU A 22 -4.15 -8.64 -8.81
C LEU A 22 -3.39 -9.87 -8.33
N CYS A 23 -2.28 -9.68 -7.61
CA CYS A 23 -1.46 -10.79 -7.13
C CYS A 23 -2.15 -11.59 -6.01
N ILE A 24 -2.92 -10.95 -5.13
CA ILE A 24 -3.75 -11.66 -4.15
C ILE A 24 -4.76 -12.56 -4.87
N LEU A 25 -5.48 -12.02 -5.85
CA LEU A 25 -6.45 -12.80 -6.65
C LEU A 25 -5.77 -13.97 -7.38
N ALA A 26 -4.59 -13.76 -7.94
CA ALA A 26 -3.82 -14.82 -8.60
C ALA A 26 -3.45 -15.98 -7.64
N ILE A 27 -3.23 -15.69 -6.35
CA ILE A 27 -2.90 -16.70 -5.33
C ILE A 27 -4.14 -17.46 -4.84
N ILE A 28 -5.24 -16.75 -4.58
CA ILE A 28 -6.41 -17.32 -3.90
C ILE A 28 -7.45 -17.93 -4.85
N ASP A 29 -7.41 -17.56 -6.14
CA ASP A 29 -8.34 -18.12 -7.13
C ASP A 29 -7.99 -19.59 -7.42
N GLY A 30 -8.96 -20.48 -7.17
CA GLY A 30 -8.83 -21.91 -7.39
C GLY A 30 -8.71 -22.35 -8.85
N GLY A 31 -8.93 -21.44 -9.80
CA GLY A 31 -8.65 -21.67 -11.22
C GLY A 31 -7.16 -21.58 -11.59
N ASN A 32 -6.33 -21.02 -10.71
CA ASN A 32 -4.89 -20.88 -10.93
C ASN A 32 -4.10 -22.01 -10.27
N ILE A 33 -2.81 -22.12 -10.63
CA ILE A 33 -1.85 -23.01 -9.93
C ILE A 33 -1.79 -22.65 -8.43
N GLY A 34 -1.95 -21.36 -8.10
CA GLY A 34 -2.02 -20.85 -6.73
C GLY A 34 -0.71 -20.98 -5.95
N ALA A 35 -0.77 -20.66 -4.67
CA ALA A 35 0.30 -21.00 -3.73
C ALA A 35 0.00 -22.37 -3.08
N PRO A 36 1.02 -23.10 -2.59
CA PRO A 36 0.79 -24.30 -1.79
C PRO A 36 -0.10 -23.99 -0.57
N LYS A 37 -0.90 -24.96 -0.14
CA LYS A 37 -1.83 -24.78 0.97
C LYS A 37 -1.09 -24.38 2.26
N GLY A 38 -1.54 -23.29 2.88
CA GLY A 38 -0.99 -22.77 4.14
C GLY A 38 0.18 -21.80 3.98
N VAL A 39 0.72 -21.58 2.77
CA VAL A 39 1.77 -20.58 2.52
C VAL A 39 1.24 -19.34 1.79
N GLU A 40 -0.06 -19.24 1.55
CA GLU A 40 -0.71 -18.06 0.95
C GLU A 40 -0.39 -16.77 1.72
N PRO A 41 -0.43 -16.73 3.07
CA PRO A 41 -0.10 -15.51 3.82
C PRO A 41 1.37 -15.09 3.63
N LEU A 42 2.29 -16.04 3.53
CA LEU A 42 3.71 -15.76 3.28
C LEU A 42 3.89 -15.18 1.88
N ALA A 43 3.24 -15.77 0.87
CA ALA A 43 3.30 -15.28 -0.50
C ALA A 43 2.76 -13.85 -0.62
N ILE A 44 1.63 -13.55 0.05
CA ILE A 44 1.07 -12.19 0.12
C ILE A 44 2.05 -11.23 0.84
N GLY A 45 2.69 -11.66 1.92
CA GLY A 45 3.71 -10.87 2.61
C GLY A 45 4.91 -10.53 1.70
N LEU A 46 5.36 -11.50 0.90
CA LEU A 46 6.43 -11.29 -0.08
C LEU A 46 6.02 -10.34 -1.21
N ILE A 47 4.76 -10.34 -1.64
CA ILE A 47 4.22 -9.36 -2.60
C ILE A 47 4.26 -7.95 -2.01
N ILE A 48 3.82 -7.77 -0.76
CA ILE A 48 3.87 -6.47 -0.07
C ILE A 48 5.33 -5.99 0.02
N MET A 49 6.27 -6.89 0.37
CA MET A 49 7.70 -6.58 0.40
C MET A 49 8.20 -6.15 -0.99
N ALA A 50 7.85 -6.88 -2.04
CA ALA A 50 8.26 -6.59 -3.41
C ALA A 50 7.77 -5.21 -3.88
N ILE A 51 6.52 -4.84 -3.56
CA ILE A 51 5.99 -3.50 -3.84
C ILE A 51 6.73 -2.44 -3.01
N GLY A 52 7.00 -2.73 -1.73
CA GLY A 52 7.72 -1.83 -0.83
C GLY A 52 9.13 -1.49 -1.32
N VAL A 53 9.90 -2.47 -1.80
CA VAL A 53 11.27 -2.23 -2.31
C VAL A 53 11.30 -1.59 -3.68
N SER A 54 10.26 -1.76 -4.51
CA SER A 54 10.22 -1.23 -5.88
C SER A 54 9.59 0.16 -6.00
N MET A 55 8.54 0.43 -5.22
CA MET A 55 7.73 1.67 -5.33
C MET A 55 7.71 2.49 -4.04
N GLY A 56 8.28 1.99 -2.95
CA GLY A 56 8.11 2.62 -1.63
C GLY A 56 8.73 4.01 -1.48
N LEU A 57 9.70 4.38 -2.31
CA LEU A 57 10.38 5.67 -2.23
C LEU A 57 9.54 6.86 -2.73
N ASN A 58 8.47 6.61 -3.48
CA ASN A 58 7.60 7.67 -3.99
C ASN A 58 6.76 8.28 -2.86
N CYS A 59 5.90 7.46 -2.24
CA CYS A 59 5.03 7.90 -1.15
C CYS A 59 4.79 6.87 -0.04
N GLY A 60 5.69 5.89 0.11
CA GLY A 60 5.70 4.98 1.27
C GLY A 60 4.78 3.78 1.18
N TYR A 61 4.25 3.45 -0.01
CA TYR A 61 3.40 2.29 -0.28
C TYR A 61 2.30 2.01 0.79
N PRO A 62 1.41 2.97 1.12
CA PRO A 62 0.31 2.67 2.04
C PRO A 62 -0.57 1.50 1.59
N LEU A 63 -0.95 1.45 0.30
CA LEU A 63 -1.75 0.40 -0.35
C LEU A 63 -3.11 0.09 0.29
N ASN A 64 -3.44 0.74 1.41
CA ASN A 64 -4.59 0.46 2.25
C ASN A 64 -5.05 1.76 2.93
N PRO A 65 -6.29 2.21 2.70
CA PRO A 65 -6.82 3.42 3.31
C PRO A 65 -6.82 3.39 4.85
N ALA A 66 -7.13 2.26 5.48
CA ALA A 66 -7.15 2.13 6.93
C ALA A 66 -5.74 2.24 7.54
N ARG A 67 -4.72 1.73 6.84
CA ARG A 67 -3.30 1.80 7.24
C ARG A 67 -2.73 3.21 7.21
N ASP A 68 -3.33 4.11 6.43
CA ASP A 68 -2.93 5.52 6.34
C ASP A 68 -3.84 6.44 7.18
N LEU A 69 -5.16 6.37 6.98
CA LEU A 69 -6.12 7.26 7.62
C LEU A 69 -6.18 7.09 9.15
N GLY A 70 -6.18 5.84 9.64
CA GLY A 70 -6.26 5.56 11.08
C GLY A 70 -5.10 6.19 11.86
N PRO A 71 -3.84 5.89 11.49
CA PRO A 71 -2.68 6.53 12.09
C PRO A 71 -2.65 8.05 11.94
N ARG A 72 -3.09 8.62 10.80
CA ARG A 72 -3.18 10.08 10.63
C ARG A 72 -4.19 10.73 11.56
N LEU A 73 -5.36 10.13 11.73
CA LEU A 73 -6.36 10.62 12.69
C LEU A 73 -5.80 10.58 14.11
N PHE A 74 -5.12 9.48 14.47
CA PHE A 74 -4.46 9.35 15.77
C PHE A 74 -3.41 10.46 15.98
N THR A 75 -2.49 10.66 15.04
CA THR A 75 -1.44 11.67 15.20
C THR A 75 -2.01 13.10 15.21
N ALA A 76 -3.05 13.37 14.42
CA ALA A 76 -3.73 14.67 14.42
C ALA A 76 -4.21 15.05 15.82
N VAL A 77 -4.86 14.11 16.54
CA VAL A 77 -5.36 14.35 17.91
C VAL A 77 -4.31 14.19 18.99
N ALA A 78 -3.23 13.44 18.73
CA ALA A 78 -2.14 13.20 19.68
C ALA A 78 -1.10 14.34 19.74
N GLY A 79 -1.38 15.49 19.10
CA GLY A 79 -0.58 16.71 19.22
C GLY A 79 0.20 17.12 17.97
N TRP A 80 0.14 16.35 16.87
CA TRP A 80 0.76 16.75 15.60
C TRP A 80 -0.10 17.76 14.81
N GLY A 81 -1.38 17.92 15.18
CA GLY A 81 -2.28 18.89 14.56
C GLY A 81 -2.72 18.49 13.14
N MET A 82 -3.36 19.43 12.43
CA MET A 82 -3.94 19.19 11.10
C MET A 82 -2.91 19.13 9.97
N GLU A 83 -1.65 19.47 10.24
CA GLU A 83 -0.56 19.40 9.25
C GLU A 83 -0.35 17.97 8.71
N VAL A 84 -0.77 16.94 9.43
CA VAL A 84 -0.70 15.54 8.97
C VAL A 84 -1.58 15.24 7.75
N PHE A 85 -2.50 16.15 7.39
CA PHE A 85 -3.32 16.09 6.18
C PHE A 85 -2.86 17.07 5.09
N SER A 86 -1.86 17.90 5.39
CA SER A 86 -1.29 18.84 4.44
C SER A 86 -0.37 18.14 3.44
N THR A 87 -0.36 18.64 2.21
CA THR A 87 0.62 18.26 1.18
C THR A 87 1.74 19.30 1.01
N ALA A 88 1.69 20.37 1.80
CA ALA A 88 2.62 21.51 1.74
C ALA A 88 4.00 21.19 2.31
#